data_AF-A0A0F9DI66-F1
#
_entry.id   AF-A0A0F9DI66-F1
#
_cell.length_a   1.000
_cell.length_b   1.000
_cell.length_c   1.000
_cell.angle_alpha   90.00
_cell.angle_beta   90.00
_cell.angle_gamma   90.00
#
_symmetry.space_group_name_H-M   'P 1'
#
loop_
_entity.id
_entity.type
_entity.pdbx_description
1 polymer ?
#
loop_
_entity_poly.entity_id
_entity_poly.type
_entity_poly.pdbx_seq_one_letter_code
_entity_poly.pdbx_strand_id
1 'polypeptide(L)'
;MQTKDKVEFIRQQAIKANPEIVELKFGCEVIIKDGKNGKIIYESDTGTLVIAGRELPITFKGSVTEIIGRPIRLADVLYAIKEKQKLYHKDLIGLIEDKMINVMLSWNLKDDNLENQYEETIDFIYKILKHHD
;
A
#
# COMPACT_ATOMS: atom_id res chain seq x y z
N MET A 1 15.83 12.25 6.58
CA MET A 1 15.27 11.14 5.79
C MET A 1 14.26 11.73 4.83
N GLN A 2 14.40 11.49 3.53
CA GLN A 2 13.55 12.11 2.52
C GLN A 2 12.13 11.53 2.58
N THR A 3 11.12 12.28 2.12
CA THR A 3 9.71 11.82 2.11
C THR A 3 9.55 10.49 1.39
N LYS A 4 10.31 10.26 0.30
CA LYS A 4 10.33 8.99 -0.43
C LYS A 4 10.75 7.82 0.45
N ASP A 5 11.78 7.98 1.27
CA ASP A 5 12.25 6.94 2.20
C ASP A 5 11.17 6.61 3.25
N LYS A 6 10.42 7.63 3.70
CA LYS A 6 9.35 7.47 4.70
C LYS A 6 8.16 6.71 4.10
N VAL A 7 7.76 7.08 2.88
CA VAL A 7 6.72 6.37 2.11
C VAL A 7 7.09 4.91 1.94
N GLU A 8 8.34 4.62 1.52
CA GLU A 8 8.80 3.25 1.35
C GLU A 8 8.77 2.46 2.66
N PHE A 9 9.21 3.07 3.77
CA PHE A 9 9.10 2.43 5.08
C PHE A 9 7.66 2.09 5.46
N ILE A 10 6.72 3.04 5.28
CA ILE A 10 5.30 2.82 5.58
C ILE A 10 4.75 1.70 4.69
N ARG A 11 5.12 1.68 3.40
CA ARG A 11 4.75 0.64 2.45
C ARG A 11 5.18 -0.74 2.92
N GLN A 12 6.43 -0.88 3.36
CA GLN A 12 6.93 -2.14 3.91
C GLN A 12 6.19 -2.56 5.19
N GLN A 13 5.82 -1.63 6.07
CA GLN A 13 5.02 -1.96 7.25
C GLN A 13 3.60 -2.42 6.87
N ALA A 14 2.98 -1.78 5.88
CA ALA A 14 1.67 -2.17 5.38
C ALA A 14 1.69 -3.56 4.73
N ILE A 15 2.69 -3.85 3.89
CA ILE A 15 2.87 -5.17 3.27
C ILE A 15 3.11 -6.25 4.32
N LYS A 16 3.94 -5.95 5.34
CA LYS A 16 4.17 -6.87 6.45
C LYS A 16 2.88 -7.19 7.21
N ALA A 17 2.00 -6.21 7.40
CA ALA A 17 0.72 -6.42 8.05
C ALA A 17 -0.29 -7.15 7.14
N ASN A 18 -0.32 -6.81 5.84
CA ASN A 18 -1.21 -7.37 4.83
C ASN A 18 -0.44 -7.81 3.57
N PRO A 19 0.05 -9.05 3.52
CA PRO A 19 0.80 -9.58 2.37
C PRO A 19 0.02 -9.57 1.06
N GLU A 20 -1.32 -9.56 1.10
CA GLU A 20 -2.16 -9.51 -0.09
C GLU A 20 -1.95 -8.25 -0.93
N ILE A 21 -1.32 -7.19 -0.37
CA ILE A 21 -0.96 -5.97 -1.11
C ILE A 21 -0.06 -6.29 -2.32
N VAL A 22 0.82 -7.30 -2.20
CA VAL A 22 1.77 -7.71 -3.24
C VAL A 22 1.47 -9.07 -3.85
N GLU A 23 0.36 -9.70 -3.46
CA GLU A 23 -0.12 -10.90 -4.14
C GLU A 23 -0.73 -10.51 -5.48
N LEU A 24 -0.40 -11.25 -6.55
CA LEU A 24 -0.93 -11.02 -7.88
C LEU A 24 -2.46 -11.16 -7.87
N LYS A 25 -3.16 -10.03 -7.80
CA LYS A 25 -4.64 -9.97 -7.77
C LYS A 25 -5.12 -8.78 -8.60
N PHE A 26 -6.42 -8.76 -8.89
CA PHE A 26 -7.08 -7.63 -9.54
C PHE A 26 -6.69 -6.29 -8.90
N GLY A 27 -6.31 -5.33 -9.72
CA GLY A 27 -5.96 -3.98 -9.30
C GLY A 27 -4.49 -3.77 -8.95
N CYS A 28 -3.66 -4.83 -8.91
CA CYS A 28 -2.21 -4.69 -8.71
C CYS A 28 -1.54 -4.00 -9.89
N GLU A 29 -0.55 -3.18 -9.57
CA GLU A 29 0.43 -2.63 -10.49
C GLU A 29 1.56 -3.64 -10.69
N VAL A 30 1.99 -3.78 -11.93
CA VAL A 30 2.98 -4.77 -12.37
C VAL A 30 3.93 -4.17 -13.40
N ILE A 31 5.13 -4.73 -13.49
CA ILE A 31 6.04 -4.53 -14.61
C ILE A 31 5.90 -5.75 -15.54
N ILE A 32 5.64 -5.50 -16.82
CA ILE A 32 5.58 -6.54 -17.85
C ILE A 32 6.89 -6.62 -18.63
N LYS A 33 7.13 -7.75 -19.32
CA LYS A 33 8.22 -7.90 -20.31
C LYS A 33 8.24 -6.67 -21.22
N ASP A 34 9.41 -6.07 -21.34
CA ASP A 34 9.72 -4.75 -21.95
C ASP A 34 9.74 -3.56 -20.98
N GLY A 35 9.59 -3.78 -19.67
CA GLY A 35 9.75 -2.74 -18.64
C GLY A 35 8.60 -1.74 -18.58
N LYS A 36 7.49 -2.01 -19.27
CA LYS A 36 6.29 -1.18 -19.22
C LYS A 36 5.52 -1.43 -17.91
N ASN A 37 4.97 -0.36 -17.35
CA ASN A 37 4.04 -0.46 -16.22
C ASN A 37 2.66 -0.88 -16.72
N GLY A 38 2.02 -1.78 -16.00
CA GLY A 38 0.67 -2.23 -16.25
C GLY A 38 -0.16 -2.38 -14.99
N LYS A 39 -1.47 -2.52 -15.16
CA LYS A 39 -2.42 -2.83 -14.08
C LYS A 39 -3.23 -4.07 -14.43
N ILE A 40 -3.33 -4.98 -13.48
CA ILE A 40 -4.15 -6.19 -13.63
C ILE A 40 -5.62 -5.81 -13.53
N ILE A 41 -6.39 -6.14 -14.55
CA ILE A 41 -7.85 -5.88 -14.60
C ILE A 41 -8.68 -7.15 -14.70
N TYR A 42 -8.06 -8.30 -14.96
CA TYR A 42 -8.74 -9.57 -14.95
C TYR A 42 -7.72 -10.70 -14.83
N GLU A 43 -8.09 -11.74 -14.09
CA GLU A 43 -7.30 -12.96 -13.96
C GLU A 43 -8.24 -14.15 -14.14
N SER A 44 -7.77 -15.15 -14.90
CA SER A 44 -8.47 -16.40 -15.13
C SER A 44 -7.47 -17.55 -15.26
N ASP A 45 -7.99 -18.77 -15.24
CA ASP A 45 -7.22 -20.00 -15.45
C ASP A 45 -6.46 -20.01 -16.80
N THR A 46 -6.90 -19.20 -17.77
CA THR A 46 -6.29 -19.12 -19.10
C THR A 46 -5.19 -18.05 -19.21
N GLY A 47 -5.12 -17.13 -18.25
CA GLY A 47 -4.11 -16.07 -18.20
C GLY A 47 -4.58 -14.80 -17.50
N THR A 48 -3.69 -13.80 -17.47
CA THR A 48 -3.91 -12.49 -16.83
C THR A 48 -4.06 -11.41 -17.88
N LEU A 49 -5.07 -10.56 -17.74
CA LEU A 49 -5.31 -9.38 -18.58
C LEU A 49 -4.72 -8.14 -17.91
N VAL A 50 -3.84 -7.45 -18.64
CA VAL A 50 -3.13 -6.26 -18.13
C VAL A 50 -3.39 -5.07 -19.05
N ILE A 51 -3.69 -3.91 -18.47
CA ILE A 51 -3.69 -2.63 -19.19
C ILE A 51 -2.36 -1.94 -18.95
N ALA A 52 -1.59 -1.70 -20.02
CA ALA A 52 -0.39 -0.89 -19.99
C ALA A 52 -0.71 0.54 -20.46
N GLY A 53 -1.03 1.43 -19.52
CA GLY A 53 -1.28 2.85 -19.79
C GLY A 53 -2.51 3.14 -20.67
N ARG A 54 -2.31 3.22 -21.99
CA ARG A 54 -3.32 3.60 -23.01
C ARG A 54 -3.39 2.63 -24.20
N GLU A 55 -2.66 1.53 -24.16
CA GLU A 55 -2.72 0.49 -25.19
C GLU A 55 -3.88 -0.49 -24.92
N LEU A 56 -4.33 -1.18 -25.96
CA LEU A 56 -5.38 -2.21 -25.87
C LEU A 56 -5.02 -3.24 -24.78
N PRO A 57 -6.01 -3.80 -24.05
CA PRO A 57 -5.74 -4.79 -23.04
C PRO A 57 -5.08 -6.02 -23.69
N ILE A 58 -3.91 -6.41 -23.17
CA ILE A 58 -3.16 -7.54 -23.70
C ILE A 58 -3.36 -8.71 -22.74
N THR A 59 -3.75 -9.86 -23.29
CA THR A 59 -3.81 -11.11 -22.54
C THR A 59 -2.43 -11.72 -22.50
N PHE A 60 -1.92 -12.00 -21.31
CA PHE A 60 -0.60 -12.60 -21.18
C PHE A 60 -0.62 -13.86 -20.33
N LYS A 61 0.19 -14.83 -20.74
CA LYS A 61 0.57 -15.99 -19.94
C LYS A 61 2.09 -15.91 -19.71
N GLY A 62 2.52 -15.49 -18.52
CA GLY A 62 3.94 -15.48 -18.12
C GLY A 62 4.79 -14.28 -18.57
N SER A 63 4.21 -13.08 -18.70
CA SER A 63 4.93 -11.85 -19.06
C SER A 63 5.16 -10.86 -17.90
N VAL A 64 4.55 -11.07 -16.73
CA VAL A 64 4.81 -10.23 -15.56
C VAL A 64 6.20 -10.54 -15.03
N THR A 65 7.07 -9.53 -14.98
CA THR A 65 8.44 -9.66 -14.46
C THR A 65 8.51 -9.28 -12.99
N GLU A 66 7.68 -8.32 -12.56
CA GLU A 66 7.64 -7.83 -11.18
C GLU A 66 6.22 -7.45 -10.79
N ILE A 67 5.84 -7.77 -9.54
CA ILE A 67 4.59 -7.34 -8.93
C ILE A 67 4.92 -6.20 -7.98
N ILE A 68 4.49 -4.99 -8.32
CA ILE A 68 4.62 -3.82 -7.45
C ILE A 68 3.57 -3.87 -6.33
N GLY A 69 2.43 -4.50 -6.63
CA GLY A 69 1.29 -4.62 -5.73
C GLY A 69 0.24 -3.55 -6.00
N ARG A 70 -0.81 -3.50 -5.18
CA ARG A 70 -1.85 -2.46 -5.29
C ARG A 70 -1.44 -1.17 -4.56
N PRO A 71 -2.02 -0.01 -4.93
CA PRO A 71 -1.86 1.22 -4.17
C PRO A 71 -2.21 1.04 -2.69
N ILE A 72 -1.42 1.64 -1.80
CA ILE A 72 -1.65 1.59 -0.36
C ILE A 72 -2.69 2.63 0.00
N ARG A 73 -3.80 2.16 0.58
CA ARG A 73 -4.96 2.97 0.96
C ARG A 73 -4.90 3.28 2.45
N LEU A 74 -5.72 4.22 2.90
CA LEU A 74 -5.87 4.54 4.32
C LEU A 74 -6.13 3.29 5.17
N ALA A 75 -6.98 2.38 4.69
CA ALA A 75 -7.32 1.14 5.39
C ALA A 75 -6.10 0.26 5.69
N ASP A 76 -5.15 0.17 4.75
CA ASP A 76 -3.92 -0.61 4.93
C ASP A 76 -3.01 0.00 5.99
N VAL A 77 -2.91 1.33 5.99
CA VAL A 77 -2.12 2.07 6.99
C VAL A 77 -2.71 1.89 8.38
N LEU A 78 -4.02 2.05 8.52
CA LEU A 78 -4.74 1.85 9.78
C LEU A 78 -4.58 0.40 10.29
N TYR A 79 -4.67 -0.57 9.37
CA TYR A 79 -4.46 -1.97 9.69
C TYR A 79 -3.02 -2.23 10.17
N ALA A 80 -2.02 -1.67 9.49
CA ALA A 80 -0.62 -1.78 9.90
C ALA A 80 -0.34 -1.19 11.28
N ILE A 81 -0.92 -0.03 11.58
CA ILE A 81 -0.82 0.61 12.92
C ILE A 81 -1.42 -0.32 13.97
N LYS A 82 -2.62 -0.85 13.73
CA LYS A 82 -3.32 -1.76 14.65
C LYS A 82 -2.54 -3.05 14.88
N GLU A 83 -2.10 -3.72 13.81
CA GLU A 83 -1.32 -4.96 13.90
C GLU A 83 -0.01 -4.74 14.64
N LYS A 84 0.69 -3.63 14.36
CA LYS A 84 1.92 -3.31 15.07
C LYS A 84 1.68 -3.13 16.57
N GLN A 85 0.59 -2.49 16.98
CA GLN A 85 0.32 -2.21 18.40
C GLN A 85 -0.23 -3.42 19.18
N LYS A 86 -0.92 -4.37 18.53
CA LYS A 86 -1.32 -5.64 19.15
C LYS A 86 -0.12 -6.41 19.74
N LEU A 87 1.07 -6.24 19.15
CA LEU A 87 2.28 -6.89 19.63
C LEU A 87 2.77 -6.35 20.97
N TYR A 88 2.36 -5.13 21.37
CA TYR A 88 3.01 -4.43 22.47
C TYR A 88 2.19 -4.33 23.75
N HIS A 89 0.87 -4.02 23.79
CA HIS A 89 0.10 -4.04 25.06
C HIS A 89 -1.45 -4.04 24.89
N LYS A 90 -2.16 -4.73 25.80
CA LYS A 90 -3.65 -4.73 25.88
C LYS A 90 -4.24 -3.45 26.47
N ASP A 91 -3.48 -2.69 27.26
CA ASP A 91 -4.02 -1.57 28.05
C ASP A 91 -3.94 -0.20 27.34
N LEU A 92 -3.47 -0.17 26.09
CA LEU A 92 -3.23 1.07 25.32
C LEU A 92 -4.38 1.48 24.39
N ILE A 93 -5.56 0.85 24.47
CA ILE A 93 -6.66 0.99 23.50
C ILE A 93 -7.01 2.46 23.20
N GLY A 94 -7.12 3.33 24.21
CA GLY A 94 -7.46 4.75 23.99
C GLY A 94 -6.40 5.54 23.21
N LEU A 95 -5.10 5.32 23.47
CA LEU A 95 -4.01 6.00 22.75
C LEU A 95 -3.89 5.54 21.30
N ILE A 96 -4.33 4.31 21.01
CA ILE A 96 -4.38 3.75 19.67
C ILE A 96 -5.46 4.46 18.85
N GLU A 97 -6.65 4.60 19.43
CA GLU A 97 -7.80 5.27 18.81
C GLU A 97 -7.46 6.72 18.45
N ASP A 98 -6.85 7.48 19.36
CA ASP A 98 -6.44 8.87 19.11
C ASP A 98 -5.46 9.00 17.93
N LYS A 99 -4.46 8.11 17.85
CA LYS A 99 -3.50 8.10 16.75
C LYS A 99 -4.18 7.78 15.42
N MET A 100 -5.07 6.78 15.40
CA MET A 100 -5.82 6.40 14.21
C MET A 100 -6.75 7.51 13.72
N ILE A 101 -7.47 8.18 14.63
CA ILE A 101 -8.32 9.33 14.31
C ILE A 101 -7.49 10.45 13.65
N ASN A 102 -6.32 10.77 14.20
CA ASN A 102 -5.45 11.80 13.63
C ASN A 102 -4.94 11.42 12.22
N VAL A 103 -4.63 10.14 11.97
CA VAL A 103 -4.29 9.67 10.62
C VAL A 103 -5.49 9.85 9.69
N MET A 104 -6.70 9.45 10.10
CA MET A 104 -7.90 9.60 9.28
C MET A 104 -8.21 11.06 8.93
N LEU A 105 -8.04 11.98 9.88
CA LEU A 105 -8.31 13.41 9.68
C LEU A 105 -7.27 14.12 8.82
N SER A 106 -6.03 13.62 8.80
CA SER A 106 -4.92 14.19 8.00
C SER A 106 -4.77 13.55 6.62
N TRP A 107 -5.53 12.49 6.34
CA TRP A 107 -5.48 11.78 5.07
C TRP A 107 -6.23 12.53 3.97
N ASN A 108 -5.58 12.68 2.81
CA ASN A 108 -6.19 13.22 1.61
C ASN A 108 -7.11 12.17 0.96
N LEU A 109 -8.37 12.15 1.38
CA LEU A 109 -9.38 11.21 0.86
C LEU A 109 -9.72 11.41 -0.64
N LYS A 110 -9.42 12.58 -1.21
CA LYS A 110 -9.64 12.83 -2.65
C LYS A 110 -8.69 11.99 -3.52
N ASP A 111 -7.52 11.69 -3.01
CA ASP A 111 -6.52 10.84 -3.64
C ASP A 111 -6.00 9.85 -2.60
N ASP A 112 -6.81 8.80 -2.38
CA ASP A 112 -6.57 7.78 -1.35
C ASP A 112 -5.38 6.89 -1.72
N ASN A 113 -4.19 7.45 -1.88
CA ASN A 113 -2.97 6.73 -2.22
C ASN A 113 -1.82 7.28 -1.39
N LEU A 114 -1.06 6.40 -0.73
CA LEU A 114 0.03 6.77 0.18
C LEU A 114 1.02 7.75 -0.48
N GLU A 115 1.39 7.54 -1.73
CA GLU A 115 2.35 8.38 -2.45
C GLU A 115 1.86 9.82 -2.70
N ASN A 116 0.55 10.06 -2.60
CA ASN A 116 -0.10 11.34 -2.90
C ASN A 116 -0.56 12.10 -1.64
N GLN A 117 -0.10 11.69 -0.46
CA GLN A 117 -0.40 12.34 0.81
C GLN A 117 0.52 13.54 1.07
N TYR A 118 0.07 14.46 1.93
CA TYR A 118 0.89 15.58 2.39
C TYR A 118 2.10 15.09 3.19
N GLU A 119 3.22 15.82 3.12
CA GLU A 119 4.46 15.45 3.82
C GLU A 119 4.24 15.33 5.33
N GLU A 120 3.45 16.22 5.92
CA GLU A 120 3.12 16.20 7.34
C GLU A 120 2.36 14.92 7.73
N THR A 121 1.45 14.45 6.87
CA THR A 121 0.70 13.21 7.06
C THR A 121 1.64 12.00 7.01
N ILE A 122 2.53 11.95 6.02
CA ILE A 122 3.56 10.91 5.90
C ILE A 122 4.48 10.88 7.13
N ASP A 123 4.91 12.05 7.59
CA ASP A 123 5.77 12.19 8.77
C ASP A 123 5.10 11.70 10.04
N PHE A 124 3.82 12.01 10.21
CA PHE A 124 3.04 11.57 11.34
C PHE A 124 2.88 10.05 11.35
N ILE A 125 2.46 9.44 10.24
CA ILE A 125 2.31 7.99 10.09
C ILE A 125 3.67 7.30 10.31
N TYR A 126 4.74 7.82 9.73
CA TYR A 126 6.08 7.31 9.90
C TYR A 126 6.50 7.29 11.37
N LYS A 127 6.26 8.37 12.12
CA LYS A 127 6.54 8.43 13.56
C LYS A 127 5.75 7.38 14.34
N ILE A 128 4.45 7.21 14.05
CA ILE A 128 3.61 6.18 14.70
C ILE A 128 4.15 4.78 14.43
N LEU A 129 4.52 4.49 13.19
CA LEU A 129 5.01 3.17 12.79
C LEU A 129 6.47 2.93 13.18
N LYS A 130 7.28 3.97 13.36
CA LYS A 130 8.69 3.81 13.77
C LYS A 130 8.84 3.71 15.29
N HIS A 131 8.13 4.54 16.05
CA HIS A 131 8.28 4.58 17.50
C HIS A 131 7.36 3.58 18.18
N HIS A 132 7.97 2.54 18.74
CA HIS A 132 7.59 1.83 19.96
C HIS A 132 8.79 0.95 20.38
N ASP A 133 9.80 1.62 20.94
CA ASP A 133 10.50 1.21 22.16
C ASP A 133 10.11 2.24 23.23
#